data_AF-A0A543K3D9-F1
#
_entry.id   AF-A0A543K3D9-F1
#
_cell.length_a   1.000
_cell.length_b   1.000
_cell.length_c   1.000
_cell.angle_alpha   90.00
_cell.angle_beta   90.00
_cell.angle_gamma   90.00
#
_symmetry.space_group_name_H-M   'P 1'
#
loop_
_entity.id
_entity.type
_entity.pdbx_description
1 polymer ?
#
loop_
_entity_poly.entity_id
_entity_poly.type
_entity_poly.pdbx_seq_one_letter_code
_entity_poly.pdbx_strand_id
1 'polypeptide(L)'
;MRFRRPPQSTIDQVHISREGESAIIEYADAAFGVVNFKLGPEIDTLTDREILEMFNAVIAAQEASIADPANRPIEIPKGRPQIEWLDDFQQWFARGDVLKCEVSDNENGDLVVYIDDKELDAEAFLQLIRPFAGWGMRITFMDGSQIHDEPAVIVRDPDDDN
;
A
#
# COMPACT_ATOMS: atom_id res chain seq x y z
N MET A 1 14.39 8.89 2.04
CA MET A 1 14.52 7.51 1.52
C MET A 1 13.34 6.69 2.02
N ARG A 2 12.68 5.89 1.17
CA ARG A 2 11.63 4.95 1.59
C ARG A 2 12.28 3.57 1.73
N PHE A 3 12.33 3.05 2.95
CA PHE A 3 12.87 1.71 3.20
C PHE A 3 11.89 0.63 2.71
N ARG A 4 12.43 -0.49 2.24
CA ARG A 4 11.62 -1.67 1.88
C ARG A 4 11.04 -2.29 3.15
N ARG A 5 9.92 -3.01 2.99
CA ARG A 5 9.36 -3.81 4.08
C ARG A 5 10.37 -4.91 4.45
N PRO A 6 10.71 -5.09 5.74
CA PRO A 6 11.66 -6.12 6.14
C PRO A 6 11.10 -7.53 5.87
N PRO A 7 11.85 -8.43 5.22
CA PRO A 7 11.45 -9.82 5.02
C PRO A 7 11.81 -10.69 6.23
N GLN A 8 11.27 -11.91 6.30
CA GLN A 8 11.79 -12.91 7.23
C GLN A 8 13.28 -13.14 6.95
N SER A 9 14.09 -13.20 8.02
CA SER A 9 15.56 -13.19 7.91
C SER A 9 16.22 -14.21 8.82
N THR A 10 17.44 -14.61 8.47
CA THR A 10 18.30 -15.46 9.31
C THR A 10 19.23 -14.62 10.18
N ILE A 11 19.80 -15.21 11.23
CA ILE A 11 20.67 -14.49 12.16
C ILE A 11 21.90 -13.87 11.48
N ASP A 12 22.41 -14.49 10.41
CA ASP A 12 23.55 -13.97 9.65
C ASP A 12 23.21 -12.74 8.77
N GLN A 13 21.92 -12.42 8.62
CA GLN A 13 21.44 -11.31 7.78
C GLN A 13 21.12 -10.05 8.60
N VAL A 14 21.22 -10.14 9.93
CA VAL A 14 20.86 -9.05 10.84
C VAL A 14 21.90 -8.88 11.95
N HIS A 15 22.01 -7.66 12.43
CA HIS A 15 22.66 -7.34 13.70
C HIS A 15 21.58 -6.92 14.69
N ILE A 16 21.59 -7.49 15.89
CA ILE A 16 20.60 -7.20 16.92
C ILE A 16 21.31 -6.57 18.12
N SER A 17 20.88 -5.36 18.47
CA SER A 17 21.26 -4.72 19.73
C SER A 17 20.02 -4.47 20.59
N ARG A 18 20.22 -4.08 21.86
CA ARG A 18 19.14 -3.87 22.84
C ARG A 18 19.22 -2.43 23.34
N GLU A 19 18.10 -1.74 23.33
CA GLU A 19 17.97 -0.39 23.87
C GLU A 19 16.70 -0.30 24.73
N GLY A 20 16.90 -0.28 26.05
CA GLY A 20 15.80 -0.30 27.01
C GLY A 20 14.96 -1.58 26.90
N GLU A 21 13.68 -1.43 26.59
CA GLU A 21 12.72 -2.54 26.43
C GLU A 21 12.58 -3.01 24.96
N SER A 22 13.46 -2.54 24.08
CA SER A 22 13.38 -2.78 22.64
C SER A 22 14.62 -3.47 22.08
N ALA A 23 14.38 -4.39 21.15
CA ALA A 23 15.42 -4.90 20.27
C ALA A 23 15.55 -3.97 19.06
N ILE A 24 16.78 -3.58 18.75
CA ILE A 24 17.12 -2.83 17.54
C ILE A 24 17.66 -3.84 16.53
N ILE A 25 16.89 -4.08 15.47
CA ILE A 25 17.24 -5.04 14.42
C ILE A 25 17.71 -4.25 13.20
N GLU A 26 18.99 -4.38 12.89
CA GLU A 26 19.65 -3.76 11.75
C GLU A 26 19.91 -4.82 10.68
N TYR A 27 19.45 -4.56 9.46
CA TYR A 27 19.64 -5.46 8.33
C TYR A 27 21.00 -5.24 7.67
N ALA A 28 21.64 -6.32 7.21
CA ALA A 28 22.88 -6.21 6.43
C ALA A 28 22.67 -5.48 5.08
N ASP A 29 21.47 -5.57 4.51
CA ASP A 29 21.07 -4.82 3.31
C ASP A 29 20.50 -3.44 3.69
N ALA A 30 21.19 -2.38 3.29
CA ALA A 30 20.82 -0.99 3.56
C ALA A 30 19.51 -0.53 2.88
N ALA A 31 18.91 -1.35 2.02
CA ALA A 31 17.57 -1.09 1.48
C ALA A 31 16.46 -1.23 2.55
N PHE A 32 16.74 -1.93 3.66
CA PHE A 32 15.83 -2.07 4.80
C PHE A 32 16.18 -1.07 5.90
N GLY A 33 15.14 -0.58 6.58
CA GLY A 33 15.29 0.34 7.70
C GLY A 33 15.61 -0.40 9.00
N VAL A 34 16.14 0.33 9.97
CA VAL A 34 16.31 -0.17 11.33
C VAL A 34 14.93 -0.40 11.97
N VAL A 35 14.73 -1.57 12.55
CA VAL A 35 13.49 -1.92 13.25
C VAL A 35 13.67 -1.75 14.74
N ASN A 36 12.74 -1.05 15.37
CA ASN A 36 12.62 -0.98 16.83
C ASN A 36 11.49 -1.92 17.26
N PHE A 37 11.86 -3.10 17.79
CA PHE A 37 10.94 -4.16 18.17
C PHE A 37 10.78 -4.22 19.70
N LYS A 38 9.67 -3.67 20.20
CA LYS A 38 9.40 -3.59 21.64
C LYS A 38 8.98 -4.96 22.19
N LEU A 39 9.79 -5.50 23.11
CA LEU A 39 9.61 -6.81 23.73
C LEU A 39 9.29 -6.71 25.23
N GLY A 40 9.55 -5.56 25.85
CA GLY A 40 9.33 -5.34 27.27
C GLY A 40 10.58 -5.62 28.11
N PRO A 41 10.44 -5.62 29.45
CA PRO A 41 11.57 -5.64 30.38
C PRO A 41 12.33 -6.98 30.41
N GLU A 42 11.75 -8.05 29.87
CA GLU A 42 12.38 -9.38 29.85
C GLU A 42 13.33 -9.59 28.65
N ILE A 43 13.53 -8.57 27.81
CA ILE A 43 14.37 -8.64 26.62
C ILE A 43 15.81 -9.11 26.89
N ASP A 44 16.36 -8.77 28.05
CA ASP A 44 17.71 -9.18 28.46
C ASP A 44 17.83 -10.69 28.72
N THR A 45 16.70 -11.39 28.88
CA THR A 45 16.66 -12.85 29.02
C THR A 45 16.61 -13.57 27.68
N LEU A 46 16.32 -12.86 26.60
CA LEU A 46 16.14 -13.42 25.26
C LEU A 46 17.45 -13.39 24.49
N THR A 47 17.78 -14.51 23.85
CA THR A 47 18.87 -14.57 22.88
C THR A 47 18.51 -13.82 21.61
N ASP A 48 19.51 -13.38 20.84
CA ASP A 48 19.28 -12.74 19.54
C ASP A 48 18.46 -13.63 18.60
N ARG A 49 18.63 -14.95 18.73
CA ARG A 49 17.88 -15.93 17.93
C ARG A 49 16.41 -15.98 18.32
N GLU A 50 16.10 -15.96 19.62
CA GLU A 50 14.70 -15.90 20.09
C GLU A 50 14.04 -14.58 19.70
N ILE A 51 14.74 -13.45 19.84
CA ILE A 51 14.26 -12.14 19.39
C ILE A 51 13.94 -12.17 17.89
N LEU A 52 14.84 -12.73 17.08
CA LEU A 52 14.65 -12.85 15.62
C LEU A 52 13.51 -13.81 15.27
N GLU A 53 13.38 -14.95 15.97
CA GLU A 53 12.28 -15.91 15.78
C GLU A 53 10.92 -15.25 16.08
N MET A 54 10.82 -14.48 17.18
CA MET A 54 9.62 -13.70 17.51
C MET A 54 9.31 -12.66 16.44
N PHE A 55 10.32 -11.92 15.97
CA PHE A 55 10.13 -10.92 14.94
C PHE A 55 9.73 -11.53 13.58
N ASN A 56 10.36 -12.63 13.19
CA ASN A 56 10.01 -13.40 11.99
C ASN A 56 8.58 -13.96 12.07
N ALA A 57 8.10 -14.34 13.26
CA ALA A 57 6.72 -14.75 13.46
C ALA A 57 5.74 -13.59 13.26
N VAL A 58 6.10 -12.37 13.66
CA VAL A 58 5.31 -11.16 13.37
C VAL A 58 5.27 -10.91 11.86
N ILE A 59 6.40 -11.01 11.15
CA ILE A 59 6.43 -10.87 9.69
C ILE A 59 5.55 -11.94 9.03
N ALA A 60 5.68 -13.21 9.43
CA ALA A 60 4.87 -14.30 8.90
C ALA A 60 3.36 -14.07 9.13
N ALA A 61 2.98 -13.58 10.31
CA ALA A 61 1.59 -13.24 10.61
C ALA A 61 1.09 -12.07 9.73
N GLN A 62 1.93 -11.08 9.46
CA GLN A 62 1.60 -10.00 8.52
C GLN A 62 1.45 -10.53 7.09
N GLU A 63 2.35 -11.40 6.62
CA GLU A 63 2.27 -12.02 5.30
C GLU A 63 1.04 -12.91 5.17
N ALA A 64 0.71 -13.69 6.19
CA ALA A 64 -0.51 -14.50 6.24
C ALA A 64 -1.77 -13.62 6.21
N SER A 65 -1.77 -12.50 6.94
CA SER A 65 -2.86 -11.53 6.89
C SER A 65 -3.02 -10.94 5.49
N ILE A 66 -1.92 -10.54 4.83
CA ILE A 66 -1.96 -10.03 3.45
C ILE A 66 -2.47 -11.08 2.46
N ALA A 67 -2.14 -12.35 2.68
CA ALA A 67 -2.57 -13.47 1.85
C ALA A 67 -4.03 -13.90 2.11
N ASP A 68 -4.63 -13.45 3.21
CA ASP A 68 -6.01 -13.79 3.58
C ASP A 68 -6.99 -13.30 2.50
N PRO A 69 -7.84 -14.18 1.93
CA PRO A 69 -8.89 -13.76 1.01
C PRO A 69 -9.80 -12.65 1.53
N ALA A 70 -9.98 -12.52 2.85
CA ALA A 70 -10.76 -11.46 3.49
C ALA A 70 -10.11 -10.07 3.34
N ASN A 71 -8.81 -9.99 3.10
CA ASN A 71 -8.06 -8.75 2.92
C ASN A 71 -7.82 -8.41 1.44
N ARG A 72 -8.53 -9.09 0.52
CA ARG A 72 -8.49 -8.75 -0.90
C ARG A 72 -9.18 -7.41 -1.16
N PRO A 73 -8.67 -6.62 -2.12
CA PRO A 73 -9.35 -5.41 -2.57
C PRO A 73 -10.81 -5.69 -2.94
N ILE A 74 -11.71 -4.88 -2.42
CA ILE A 74 -13.14 -4.94 -2.70
C ILE A 74 -13.45 -3.98 -3.85
N GLU A 75 -13.91 -4.55 -4.96
CA GLU A 75 -14.46 -3.77 -6.06
C GLU A 75 -15.96 -3.56 -5.90
N ILE A 76 -16.41 -2.32 -6.05
CA ILE A 76 -17.85 -2.02 -6.09
C ILE A 76 -18.44 -2.45 -7.44
N PRO A 77 -19.54 -3.27 -7.43
CA PRO A 77 -20.18 -3.75 -8.64
C PRO A 77 -20.64 -2.62 -9.58
N LYS A 78 -20.58 -2.86 -10.89
CA LYS A 78 -21.06 -1.93 -11.92
C LYS A 78 -22.49 -1.45 -11.62
N GLY A 79 -22.71 -0.15 -11.80
CA GLY A 79 -24.00 0.50 -11.54
C GLY A 79 -24.25 0.84 -10.07
N ARG A 80 -23.28 0.58 -9.17
CA ARG A 80 -23.30 1.09 -7.80
C ARG A 80 -22.21 2.16 -7.64
N PRO A 81 -22.45 3.20 -6.84
CA PRO A 81 -21.47 4.26 -6.66
C PRO A 81 -20.22 3.72 -5.95
N GLN A 82 -19.05 3.99 -6.51
CA GLN A 82 -17.72 3.74 -5.97
C GLN A 82 -17.32 4.79 -4.92
N ILE A 83 -17.87 6.00 -5.01
CA ILE A 83 -17.61 7.08 -4.06
C ILE A 83 -18.88 7.58 -3.39
N GLU A 84 -18.74 8.11 -2.18
CA GLU A 84 -19.80 8.80 -1.46
C GLU A 84 -19.33 10.14 -0.91
N TRP A 85 -20.23 11.10 -0.89
CA TRP A 85 -19.98 12.39 -0.25
C TRP A 85 -20.31 12.27 1.23
N LEU A 86 -19.37 12.61 2.11
CA LEU A 86 -19.61 12.67 3.55
C LEU A 86 -19.68 14.12 4.00
N ASP A 87 -20.88 14.57 4.37
CA ASP A 87 -21.13 15.96 4.78
C ASP A 87 -20.29 16.39 5.98
N ASP A 88 -20.05 15.49 6.96
CA ASP A 88 -19.27 15.80 8.16
C ASP A 88 -17.81 16.20 7.83
N PHE A 89 -17.29 15.73 6.70
CA PHE A 89 -15.92 15.97 6.26
C PHE A 89 -15.84 16.86 5.01
N GLN A 90 -16.98 17.19 4.40
CA GLN A 90 -17.07 17.98 3.17
C GLN A 90 -16.13 17.44 2.07
N GLN A 91 -16.08 16.12 1.91
CA GLN A 91 -15.22 15.47 0.92
C GLN A 91 -15.79 14.13 0.44
N TRP A 92 -15.28 13.68 -0.71
CA TRP A 92 -15.57 12.36 -1.26
C TRP A 92 -14.76 11.26 -0.56
N PHE A 93 -15.36 10.09 -0.38
CA PHE A 93 -14.74 8.90 0.16
C PHE A 93 -14.93 7.70 -0.76
N ALA A 94 -13.90 6.87 -0.87
CA ALA A 94 -13.96 5.61 -1.59
C ALA A 94 -14.73 4.57 -0.76
N ARG A 95 -15.67 3.88 -1.40
CA ARG A 95 -16.49 2.81 -0.79
C ARG A 95 -15.86 1.43 -0.93
N GLY A 96 -14.85 1.29 -1.77
CA GLY A 96 -14.08 0.09 -2.00
C GLY A 96 -12.64 0.42 -2.36
N ASP A 97 -11.86 -0.61 -2.64
CA ASP A 97 -10.41 -0.52 -2.85
C ASP A 97 -10.05 -0.38 -4.34
N VAL A 98 -11.03 -0.58 -5.24
CA VAL A 98 -10.89 -0.41 -6.69
C VAL A 98 -11.70 0.81 -7.14
N LEU A 99 -11.00 1.79 -7.69
CA LEU A 99 -11.58 2.98 -8.31
C LEU A 99 -11.40 2.89 -9.83
N LYS A 100 -12.52 2.89 -10.54
CA LYS A 100 -12.59 2.95 -12.01
C LYS A 100 -12.77 4.41 -12.39
N CYS A 101 -11.69 4.97 -12.92
CA CYS A 101 -11.56 6.40 -13.18
C CYS A 101 -11.42 6.66 -14.68
N GLU A 102 -11.94 7.79 -15.14
CA GLU A 102 -11.61 8.37 -16.43
C GLU A 102 -10.76 9.62 -16.20
N VAL A 103 -9.64 9.74 -16.93
CA VAL A 103 -8.72 10.87 -16.81
C VAL A 103 -8.97 11.82 -17.98
N SER A 104 -9.19 13.10 -17.68
CA SER A 104 -9.41 14.17 -18.64
C SER A 104 -8.62 15.42 -18.24
N ASP A 105 -8.66 16.44 -19.10
CA ASP A 105 -8.38 17.81 -18.74
C ASP A 105 -9.65 18.66 -18.72
N ASN A 106 -9.59 19.80 -18.02
CA ASN A 106 -10.60 20.86 -18.12
C ASN A 106 -10.24 21.89 -19.21
N GLU A 107 -11.04 22.94 -19.36
CA GLU A 107 -10.81 24.02 -20.35
C GLU A 107 -9.45 24.73 -20.19
N ASN A 108 -8.85 24.69 -18.99
CA ASN A 108 -7.55 25.29 -18.71
C ASN A 108 -6.38 24.31 -18.93
N GLY A 109 -6.66 23.05 -19.24
CA GLY A 109 -5.66 21.98 -19.35
C GLY A 109 -5.26 21.36 -18.01
N ASP A 110 -6.00 21.64 -16.92
CA ASP A 110 -5.72 21.04 -15.61
C ASP A 110 -6.31 19.63 -15.51
N LEU A 111 -5.61 18.74 -14.79
CA LEU A 111 -6.05 17.37 -14.56
C LEU A 111 -7.42 17.32 -13.88
N VAL A 112 -8.31 16.55 -14.49
CA VAL A 112 -9.60 16.18 -13.95
C VAL A 112 -9.76 14.65 -13.99
N VAL A 113 -10.36 14.10 -12.94
CA VAL A 113 -10.64 12.67 -12.83
C VAL A 113 -12.14 12.47 -12.63
N TYR A 114 -12.78 11.70 -13.51
CA TYR A 114 -14.17 11.32 -13.37
C TYR A 114 -14.31 9.97 -12.65
N ILE A 115 -15.14 9.92 -11.62
CA ILE A 115 -15.55 8.70 -10.92
C ILE A 115 -17.06 8.79 -10.66
N ASP A 116 -17.84 7.79 -11.06
CA ASP A 116 -19.30 7.80 -10.96
C ASP A 116 -19.96 9.06 -11.56
N ASP A 117 -19.47 9.49 -12.73
CA ASP A 117 -19.88 10.74 -13.40
C ASP A 117 -19.64 12.01 -12.56
N LYS A 118 -18.81 11.93 -11.50
CA LYS A 118 -18.38 13.07 -10.70
C LYS A 118 -17.02 13.55 -11.16
N GLU A 119 -16.98 14.81 -11.54
CA GLU A 119 -15.76 15.53 -11.84
C GLU A 119 -15.00 15.83 -10.54
N LEU A 120 -13.77 15.31 -10.42
CA LEU A 120 -12.87 15.62 -9.33
C LEU A 120 -11.66 16.36 -9.90
N ASP A 121 -11.37 17.54 -9.35
CA ASP A 121 -10.07 18.17 -9.59
C ASP A 121 -8.94 17.36 -8.92
N ALA A 122 -7.69 17.73 -9.22
CA ALA A 122 -6.53 17.07 -8.66
C ALA A 122 -6.53 17.06 -7.12
N GLU A 123 -7.01 18.11 -6.45
CA GLU A 123 -7.03 18.17 -4.99
C GLU A 123 -8.06 17.21 -4.41
N ALA A 124 -9.29 17.23 -4.92
CA ALA A 124 -10.37 16.35 -4.51
C ALA A 124 -10.02 14.88 -4.74
N PHE A 125 -9.39 14.55 -5.88
CA PHE A 125 -8.92 13.20 -6.15
C PHE A 125 -7.81 12.76 -5.16
N LEU A 126 -6.87 13.64 -4.83
CA LEU A 126 -5.83 13.34 -3.84
C LEU A 126 -6.39 13.16 -2.43
N GLN A 127 -7.42 13.94 -2.05
CA GLN A 127 -8.13 13.76 -0.78
C GLN A 127 -8.85 12.40 -0.74
N LEU A 128 -9.50 12.01 -1.84
CA LEU A 128 -10.20 10.73 -1.96
C LEU A 128 -9.28 9.52 -1.70
N ILE A 129 -8.04 9.54 -2.21
CA ILE A 129 -7.10 8.41 -2.07
C ILE A 129 -6.22 8.48 -0.82
N ARG A 130 -6.25 9.59 -0.08
CA ARG A 130 -5.46 9.79 1.14
C ARG A 130 -5.66 8.71 2.22
N PRO A 131 -6.87 8.14 2.43
CA PRO A 131 -7.07 7.04 3.39
C PRO A 131 -6.21 5.79 3.11
N PHE A 132 -5.74 5.59 1.88
CA PHE A 132 -4.86 4.49 1.50
C PHE A 132 -3.38 4.73 1.85
N ALA A 133 -3.07 5.72 2.70
CA ALA A 133 -1.71 5.98 3.15
C ALA A 133 -1.06 4.71 3.75
N GLY A 134 0.09 4.31 3.19
CA GLY A 134 0.80 3.08 3.57
C GLY A 134 0.51 1.87 2.67
N TRP A 135 -0.50 1.94 1.81
CA TRP A 135 -0.84 0.91 0.83
C TRP A 135 -0.06 1.10 -0.47
N GLY A 136 -0.03 0.06 -1.30
CA GLY A 136 0.47 0.12 -2.68
C GLY A 136 -0.65 0.47 -3.64
N MET A 137 -0.35 1.20 -4.71
CA MET A 137 -1.29 1.51 -5.79
C MET A 137 -0.67 1.10 -7.14
N ARG A 138 -1.47 0.47 -8.00
CA ARG A 138 -1.12 0.15 -9.38
C ARG A 138 -2.13 0.82 -10.30
N ILE A 139 -1.65 1.62 -11.25
CA ILE A 139 -2.48 2.34 -12.23
C ILE A 139 -2.30 1.67 -13.60
N THR A 140 -3.40 1.44 -14.30
CA THR A 140 -3.40 0.91 -15.67
C THR A 140 -4.21 1.84 -16.56
N PHE A 141 -3.64 2.30 -17.66
CA PHE A 141 -4.33 3.13 -18.66
C PHE A 141 -4.93 2.25 -19.75
N MET A 142 -6.16 2.55 -20.16
CA MET A 142 -6.92 1.83 -21.18
C MET A 142 -7.97 2.76 -21.81
N ASP A 143 -8.67 2.26 -22.83
CA ASP A 143 -9.81 2.96 -23.41
C ASP A 143 -10.95 3.09 -22.38
N GLY A 144 -11.61 4.25 -22.35
CA GLY A 144 -12.71 4.53 -21.41
C GLY A 144 -13.86 3.51 -21.48
N SER A 145 -14.06 2.87 -22.64
CA SER A 145 -15.08 1.82 -22.80
C SER A 145 -14.77 0.53 -22.05
N GLN A 146 -13.52 0.33 -21.60
CA GLN A 146 -13.02 -0.90 -20.99
C GLN A 146 -12.81 -0.78 -19.47
N ILE A 147 -13.04 0.39 -18.87
CA ILE A 147 -12.73 0.67 -17.44
C ILE A 147 -13.46 -0.25 -16.44
N HIS A 148 -14.48 -0.98 -16.89
CA HIS A 148 -15.26 -1.89 -16.05
C HIS A 148 -14.82 -3.35 -16.18
N ASP A 149 -13.91 -3.65 -17.09
CA ASP A 149 -13.38 -4.99 -17.32
C ASP A 149 -12.00 -5.11 -16.67
N GLU A 150 -11.65 -6.31 -16.21
CA GLU A 150 -10.31 -6.57 -15.67
C GLU A 150 -9.24 -6.34 -16.77
N PRO A 151 -8.23 -5.48 -16.54
CA PRO A 151 -7.21 -5.18 -17.53
C PRO A 151 -6.38 -6.41 -17.93
N ALA A 152 -6.31 -6.69 -19.24
CA ALA A 152 -5.32 -7.61 -19.79
C ALA A 152 -3.98 -6.88 -20.02
N VAL A 153 -3.06 -6.96 -19.05
CA VAL A 153 -1.75 -6.28 -19.12
C VAL A 153 -0.69 -7.20 -19.73
N ILE A 154 0.08 -6.68 -20.69
CA ILE A 154 1.27 -7.35 -21.25
C ILE A 154 2.52 -6.86 -20.50
N VAL A 155 3.33 -7.78 -19.97
CA VAL A 155 4.61 -7.46 -19.33
C VAL A 155 5.72 -7.53 -20.36
N ARG A 156 6.17 -6.36 -20.81
CA ARG A 156 7.32 -6.19 -21.70
C ARG A 156 7.90 -4.79 -21.49
N ASP A 157 9.16 -4.62 -21.82
CA ASP A 157 9.71 -3.28 -22.01
C ASP A 157 9.03 -2.64 -23.23
N PRO A 158 8.84 -1.30 -23.23
CA PRO A 158 8.40 -0.61 -24.43
C PRO A 158 9.38 -0.89 -25.56
N ASP A 159 8.87 -0.94 -26.79
CA ASP A 159 9.77 -0.95 -27.94
C ASP A 159 10.58 0.35 -27.90
N ASP A 160 11.89 0.29 -28.13
CA ASP A 160 12.68 1.51 -28.31
C ASP A 160 12.06 2.28 -29.48
N ASP A 161 11.45 3.43 -29.20
CA ASP A 161 10.90 4.31 -30.22
C ASP A 161 12.01 4.64 -31.23
N ASN A 162 11.79 4.29 -32.50
CA ASN A 162 12.69 4.60 -33.62
C ASN A 162 12.03 5.62 -34.54
#